data_AF-L0JYB1-F1
#
_entry.id   AF-L0JYB1-F1
#
_cell.length_a   1.000
_cell.length_b   1.000
_cell.length_c   1.000
_cell.angle_alpha   90.00
_cell.angle_beta   90.00
_cell.angle_gamma   90.00
#
_symmetry.space_group_name_H-M   'P 1'
#
loop_
_entity.id
_entity.type
_entity.pdbx_description
1 polymer ?
#
loop_
_entity_poly.entity_id
_entity_poly.type
_entity_poly.pdbx_seq_one_letter_code
_entity_poly.pdbx_strand_id
1 'polypeptide(L)'
;MSEVRRATLKSKSWREALRHVSSEKITDVKIESELAEPRLAENEYPFTGQEIIKGAFTYLLYPPRGEPTPISMDFSFRTESKLFILDPGRRDNLGEQVLFELRKLLADDIAIQPGCGISMTGIWNFIESSYEIREIKVKIRSDNTDMGNGQVLQKGKIAVSYDNIPPENVIGKQRVKRAELVFNYEGIFDIIYSQNILSISGTKEQFEYALQIFEKEAIYNG
;
A
#
# COMPACT_ATOMS: atom_id res chain seq x y z
N MET A 1 -4.62 8.71 4.46
CA MET A 1 -3.51 7.79 4.13
C MET A 1 -4.09 6.59 3.40
N SER A 2 -3.52 6.17 2.27
CA SER A 2 -4.06 5.05 1.49
C SER A 2 -3.62 3.69 2.05
N GLU A 3 -4.56 2.76 2.14
CA GLU A 3 -4.33 1.38 2.55
C GLU A 3 -4.18 0.47 1.33
N VAL A 4 -2.98 -0.09 1.15
CA VAL A 4 -2.67 -1.01 0.05
C VAL A 4 -2.91 -2.45 0.52
N ARG A 5 -3.50 -3.30 -0.33
CA ARG A 5 -3.74 -4.73 -0.12
C ARG A 5 -3.54 -5.48 -1.43
N ARG A 6 -3.36 -6.79 -1.37
CA ARG A 6 -3.49 -7.66 -2.55
C ARG A 6 -4.93 -8.08 -2.71
N ALA A 7 -5.40 -8.13 -3.95
CA ALA A 7 -6.72 -8.62 -4.22
C ALA A 7 -6.76 -9.48 -5.49
N THR A 8 -7.40 -10.64 -5.40
CA THR A 8 -7.44 -11.63 -6.48
C THR A 8 -8.87 -11.88 -6.92
N LEU A 9 -9.09 -11.94 -8.23
CA LEU A 9 -10.36 -12.36 -8.81
C LEU A 9 -10.60 -13.84 -8.55
N LYS A 10 -11.87 -14.19 -8.25
CA LYS A 10 -12.32 -15.58 -8.11
C LYS A 10 -13.18 -16.04 -9.28
N SER A 11 -14.13 -15.21 -9.71
CA SER A 11 -15.20 -15.64 -10.62
C SER A 11 -15.55 -14.58 -11.66
N LYS A 12 -15.85 -13.34 -11.24
CA LYS A 12 -16.23 -12.22 -12.12
C LYS A 12 -15.09 -11.25 -12.33
N SER A 13 -15.21 -10.39 -13.34
CA SER A 13 -14.33 -9.22 -13.47
C SER A 13 -14.58 -8.24 -12.31
N TRP A 14 -13.59 -7.41 -11.97
CA TRP A 14 -13.74 -6.36 -10.95
C TRP A 14 -14.89 -5.42 -11.26
N ARG A 15 -15.07 -5.05 -12.54
CA ARG A 15 -16.17 -4.17 -12.97
C ARG A 15 -17.54 -4.77 -12.66
N GLU A 16 -17.71 -6.07 -12.90
CA GLU A 16 -18.98 -6.76 -12.62
C GLU A 16 -19.21 -6.98 -11.13
N ALA A 17 -18.16 -7.38 -10.40
CA ALA A 17 -18.22 -7.57 -8.96
C ALA A 17 -18.62 -6.27 -8.24
N LEU A 18 -18.03 -5.14 -8.64
CA LEU A 18 -18.26 -3.84 -8.01
C LEU A 18 -19.60 -3.20 -8.36
N ARG A 19 -20.19 -3.50 -9.54
CA ARG A 19 -21.49 -2.94 -9.95
C ARG A 19 -22.65 -3.28 -9.01
N HIS A 20 -22.52 -4.37 -8.25
CA HIS A 20 -23.54 -4.84 -7.33
C HIS A 20 -23.14 -4.64 -5.87
N VAL A 21 -22.03 -3.95 -5.59
CA VAL A 21 -21.62 -3.63 -4.23
C VAL A 21 -22.56 -2.58 -3.68
N SER A 22 -23.50 -3.01 -2.86
CA SER A 22 -24.30 -2.13 -2.04
C SER A 22 -24.67 -2.86 -0.75
N SER A 23 -24.70 -2.12 0.34
CA SER A 23 -25.17 -2.60 1.63
C SER A 23 -25.73 -1.44 2.43
N GLU A 24 -26.23 -1.72 3.63
CA GLU A 24 -26.60 -0.69 4.59
C GLU A 24 -25.45 0.30 4.87
N LYS A 25 -24.19 -0.15 4.80
CA LYS A 25 -23.02 0.69 5.11
C LYS A 25 -22.29 1.25 3.89
N ILE A 26 -22.54 0.74 2.70
CA ILE A 26 -21.82 1.12 1.47
C ILE A 26 -22.84 1.43 0.37
N THR A 27 -22.86 2.69 -0.07
CA THR A 27 -23.80 3.20 -1.08
C THR A 27 -23.07 3.99 -2.17
N ASP A 28 -23.81 4.37 -3.22
CA ASP A 28 -23.37 5.31 -4.26
C ASP A 28 -22.08 4.91 -4.99
N VAL A 29 -21.88 3.61 -5.20
CA VAL A 29 -20.68 3.09 -5.87
C VAL A 29 -20.62 3.57 -7.31
N LYS A 30 -19.57 4.31 -7.63
CA LYS A 30 -19.21 4.73 -8.99
C LYS A 30 -17.91 4.06 -9.39
N ILE A 31 -17.81 3.64 -10.65
CA ILE A 31 -16.65 2.90 -11.16
C ILE A 31 -16.26 3.48 -12.50
N GLU A 32 -14.97 3.73 -12.65
CA GLU A 32 -14.33 4.18 -13.87
C GLU A 32 -13.07 3.34 -14.11
N SER A 33 -12.53 3.40 -15.33
CA SER A 33 -11.34 2.64 -15.70
C SER A 33 -10.47 3.46 -16.64
N GLU A 34 -9.16 3.39 -16.43
CA GLU A 34 -8.17 3.96 -17.33
C GLU A 34 -6.96 3.03 -17.44
N LEU A 35 -6.17 3.19 -18.50
CA LEU A 35 -4.85 2.55 -18.55
C LEU A 35 -3.88 3.36 -17.69
N ALA A 36 -3.02 2.66 -16.96
CA ALA A 36 -1.94 3.31 -16.24
C ALA A 36 -0.96 3.95 -17.23
N GLU A 37 -0.68 5.23 -17.05
CA GLU A 37 0.40 5.90 -17.78
C GLU A 37 1.74 5.61 -17.09
N PRO A 38 2.69 4.94 -17.75
CA PRO A 38 4.01 4.71 -17.16
C PRO A 38 4.71 6.03 -16.82
N ARG A 39 5.21 6.14 -15.59
CA ARG A 39 6.05 7.25 -15.11
C ARG A 39 7.52 6.88 -15.05
N LEU A 40 7.83 5.58 -15.06
CA LEU A 40 9.17 5.04 -15.22
C LEU A 40 9.60 5.06 -16.69
N ALA A 41 10.91 4.95 -16.92
CA ALA A 41 11.45 4.91 -18.28
C ALA A 41 10.89 3.71 -19.08
N GLU A 42 10.92 3.83 -20.40
CA GLU A 42 10.47 2.79 -21.31
C GLU A 42 11.24 1.48 -21.04
N ASN A 43 10.51 0.39 -20.83
CA ASN A 43 10.99 -0.95 -20.40
C ASN A 43 11.34 -1.12 -18.91
N GLU A 44 11.19 -0.11 -18.06
CA GLU A 44 11.40 -0.28 -16.61
C GLU A 44 10.13 -0.71 -15.86
N TYR A 45 8.95 -0.33 -16.36
CA TYR A 45 7.69 -0.70 -15.73
C TYR A 45 7.20 -2.05 -16.28
N PRO A 46 7.13 -3.12 -15.46
CA PRO A 46 6.86 -4.47 -15.95
C PRO A 46 5.38 -4.71 -16.30
N PHE A 47 4.48 -3.80 -15.93
CA PHE A 47 3.04 -3.97 -16.09
C PHE A 47 2.51 -3.15 -17.28
N THR A 48 2.86 -3.56 -18.50
CA THR A 48 2.57 -2.77 -19.72
C THR A 48 1.10 -2.73 -20.10
N GLY A 49 0.28 -3.69 -19.64
CA GLY A 49 -1.17 -3.74 -19.87
C GLY A 49 -1.99 -3.30 -18.66
N GLN A 50 -1.35 -2.64 -17.69
CA GLN A 50 -1.95 -2.27 -16.41
C GLN A 50 -3.18 -1.38 -16.57
N GLU A 51 -4.36 -1.96 -16.36
CA GLU A 51 -5.60 -1.22 -16.19
C GLU A 51 -5.77 -0.81 -14.72
N ILE A 52 -6.16 0.43 -14.48
CA ILE A 52 -6.54 0.98 -13.18
C ILE A 52 -8.07 1.11 -13.15
N ILE A 53 -8.71 0.28 -12.33
CA ILE A 53 -10.14 0.38 -12.05
C ILE A 53 -10.30 1.27 -10.83
N LYS A 54 -10.85 2.47 -11.01
CA LYS A 54 -11.10 3.41 -9.92
C LYS A 54 -12.56 3.32 -9.50
N GLY A 55 -12.83 3.52 -8.23
CA GLY A 55 -14.18 3.75 -7.79
C GLY A 55 -14.27 4.64 -6.57
N ALA A 56 -15.44 5.20 -6.39
CA ALA A 56 -15.80 6.02 -5.25
C ALA A 56 -17.10 5.48 -4.66
N PHE A 57 -17.24 5.52 -3.35
CA PHE A 57 -18.46 5.10 -2.65
C PHE A 57 -18.65 5.88 -1.36
N THR A 58 -19.89 5.90 -0.87
CA THR A 58 -20.22 6.47 0.44
C THR A 58 -20.20 5.36 1.49
N TYR A 59 -19.38 5.51 2.52
CA TYR A 59 -19.42 4.69 3.73
C TYR A 59 -20.23 5.38 4.83
N LEU A 60 -21.23 4.69 5.38
CA LEU A 60 -22.02 5.20 6.51
C LEU A 60 -21.41 4.75 7.84
N LEU A 61 -20.86 5.70 8.60
CA LEU A 61 -20.32 5.48 9.93
C LEU A 61 -21.41 5.66 10.99
N TYR A 62 -21.71 4.60 11.73
CA TYR A 62 -22.73 4.59 12.79
C TYR A 62 -22.09 4.82 14.16
N PRO A 63 -22.20 6.02 14.76
CA PRO A 63 -21.74 6.23 16.13
C PRO A 63 -22.66 5.50 17.12
N PRO A 64 -22.20 5.21 18.36
CA PRO A 64 -23.05 4.60 19.40
C PRO A 64 -24.29 5.42 19.75
N ARG A 65 -24.27 6.73 19.49
CA ARG A 65 -25.40 7.66 19.64
C ARG A 65 -25.35 8.67 18.51
N GLY A 66 -26.51 9.00 17.95
CA GLY A 66 -26.66 9.99 16.87
C GLY A 66 -26.93 9.34 15.51
N GLU A 67 -26.98 10.17 14.48
CA GLU A 67 -27.26 9.76 13.10
C GLU A 67 -26.00 9.23 12.38
N PRO A 68 -26.16 8.34 11.38
CA PRO A 68 -25.05 7.86 10.57
C PRO A 68 -24.35 9.03 9.85
N THR A 69 -23.03 9.05 9.88
CA THR A 69 -22.23 10.06 9.19
C THR A 69 -21.73 9.50 7.84
N PRO A 70 -22.08 10.11 6.70
CA PRO A 70 -21.58 9.69 5.40
C PRO A 70 -20.12 10.12 5.22
N ILE A 71 -19.30 9.21 4.69
CA ILE A 71 -17.88 9.42 4.44
C ILE A 71 -17.58 8.97 3.02
N SER A 72 -17.10 9.89 2.18
CA SER A 72 -16.64 9.55 0.83
C SER A 72 -15.35 8.74 0.92
N MET A 73 -15.34 7.60 0.26
CA MET A 73 -14.19 6.72 0.15
C MET A 73 -13.84 6.54 -1.32
N ASP A 74 -12.55 6.54 -1.63
CA ASP A 74 -12.06 6.23 -2.96
C ASP A 74 -11.28 4.91 -2.91
N PHE A 75 -11.31 4.15 -3.99
CA PHE A 75 -10.45 3.01 -4.15
C PHE A 75 -9.92 2.92 -5.58
N SER A 76 -8.81 2.20 -5.73
CA SER A 76 -8.35 1.76 -7.03
C SER A 76 -7.90 0.31 -6.97
N PHE A 77 -8.11 -0.41 -8.06
CA PHE A 77 -7.57 -1.73 -8.28
C PHE A 77 -6.72 -1.75 -9.53
N ARG A 78 -5.51 -2.27 -9.40
CA ARG A 78 -4.54 -2.42 -10.46
C ARG A 78 -4.53 -3.89 -10.87
N THR A 79 -5.02 -4.17 -12.07
CA THR A 79 -5.25 -5.50 -12.65
C THR A 79 -4.03 -6.43 -12.69
N GLU A 80 -2.90 -6.02 -13.27
CA GLU A 80 -1.73 -6.91 -13.40
C GLU A 80 -0.96 -7.07 -12.08
N SER A 81 -0.68 -5.95 -11.39
CA SER A 81 -0.04 -5.97 -10.06
C SER A 81 -0.95 -6.47 -8.94
N LYS A 82 -2.24 -6.70 -9.21
CA LYS A 82 -3.27 -7.16 -8.27
C LYS A 82 -3.32 -6.34 -6.98
N LEU A 83 -2.95 -5.07 -7.05
CA LEU A 83 -2.99 -4.15 -5.93
C LEU A 83 -4.38 -3.55 -5.81
N PHE A 84 -4.93 -3.63 -4.60
CA PHE A 84 -6.11 -2.89 -4.19
C PHE A 84 -5.67 -1.78 -3.24
N ILE A 85 -6.09 -0.56 -3.51
CA ILE A 85 -5.72 0.62 -2.75
C ILE A 85 -7.01 1.27 -2.30
N LEU A 86 -7.22 1.38 -0.99
CA LEU A 86 -8.35 2.08 -0.39
C LEU A 86 -7.85 3.41 0.16
N ASP A 87 -8.43 4.52 -0.26
CA ASP A 87 -8.18 5.84 0.32
C ASP A 87 -9.38 6.26 1.18
N PRO A 88 -9.27 6.23 2.52
CA PRO A 88 -10.29 6.72 3.42
C PRO A 88 -10.32 8.25 3.53
N GLY A 89 -9.57 8.95 2.67
CA GLY A 89 -9.42 10.41 2.67
C GLY A 89 -8.75 10.89 3.94
N ARG A 90 -9.44 11.79 4.68
CA ARG A 90 -8.93 12.40 5.92
C ARG A 90 -9.16 11.55 7.18
N ARG A 91 -9.71 10.34 7.06
CA ARG A 91 -10.13 9.49 8.20
C ARG A 91 -9.29 8.22 8.28
N ASP A 92 -8.05 8.35 8.74
CA ASP A 92 -7.06 7.26 8.73
C ASP A 92 -7.43 6.03 9.58
N ASN A 93 -8.41 6.13 10.49
CA ASN A 93 -8.77 5.05 11.40
C ASN A 93 -9.92 4.14 10.90
N LEU A 94 -10.44 4.37 9.71
CA LEU A 94 -11.61 3.64 9.19
C LEU A 94 -11.27 2.55 8.17
N GLY A 95 -10.07 2.54 7.61
CA GLY A 95 -9.77 1.68 6.46
C GLY A 95 -9.92 0.19 6.76
N GLU A 96 -9.45 -0.32 7.91
CA GLU A 96 -9.69 -1.74 8.29
C GLU A 96 -11.17 -2.09 8.45
N GLN A 97 -11.98 -1.19 9.03
CA GLN A 97 -13.42 -1.41 9.17
C GLN A 97 -14.10 -1.49 7.80
N VAL A 98 -13.73 -0.59 6.89
CA VAL A 98 -14.26 -0.56 5.53
C VAL A 98 -13.78 -1.75 4.71
N LEU A 99 -12.50 -2.12 4.81
CA LEU A 99 -11.95 -3.32 4.19
C LEU A 99 -12.66 -4.59 4.66
N PHE A 100 -13.02 -4.67 5.95
CA PHE A 100 -13.79 -5.79 6.47
C PHE A 100 -15.17 -5.90 5.81
N GLU A 101 -15.89 -4.78 5.63
CA GLU A 101 -17.19 -4.80 4.94
C GLU A 101 -17.02 -5.11 3.45
N LEU A 102 -16.05 -4.51 2.76
CA LEU A 102 -15.76 -4.80 1.35
C LEU A 102 -15.40 -6.27 1.12
N ARG A 103 -14.60 -6.87 2.01
CA ARG A 103 -14.25 -8.31 1.95
C ARG A 103 -15.47 -9.20 2.02
N LYS A 104 -16.49 -8.83 2.80
CA LYS A 104 -17.73 -9.59 2.90
C LYS A 104 -18.57 -9.44 1.64
N LEU A 105 -18.77 -8.19 1.20
CA LEU A 105 -19.63 -7.89 0.05
C LEU A 105 -19.08 -8.48 -1.25
N LEU A 106 -17.76 -8.53 -1.36
CA LEU A 106 -17.07 -9.03 -2.55
C LEU A 106 -16.63 -10.49 -2.42
N ALA A 107 -16.93 -11.19 -1.31
CA ALA A 107 -16.32 -12.47 -0.98
C ALA A 107 -16.44 -13.54 -2.08
N ASP A 108 -17.55 -13.54 -2.81
CA ASP A 108 -17.83 -14.50 -3.87
C ASP A 108 -17.06 -14.22 -5.17
N ASP A 109 -16.72 -12.95 -5.41
CA ASP A 109 -16.15 -12.50 -6.67
C ASP A 109 -14.66 -12.12 -6.54
N ILE A 110 -14.24 -11.58 -5.40
CA ILE A 110 -12.90 -11.03 -5.13
C ILE A 110 -12.44 -11.42 -3.73
N ALA A 111 -11.21 -11.91 -3.59
CA ALA A 111 -10.53 -12.03 -2.31
C ALA A 111 -9.59 -10.84 -2.08
N ILE A 112 -9.96 -9.92 -1.18
CA ILE A 112 -9.07 -8.87 -0.67
C ILE A 112 -8.31 -9.40 0.54
N GLN A 113 -6.99 -9.55 0.42
CA GLN A 113 -6.15 -10.11 1.47
C GLN A 113 -6.04 -9.17 2.69
N PRO A 114 -5.77 -9.72 3.90
CA PRO A 114 -5.54 -8.93 5.11
C PRO A 114 -4.31 -8.01 5.05
N GLY A 115 -3.32 -8.33 4.20
CA GLY A 115 -2.15 -7.49 3.95
C GLY A 115 -1.75 -7.53 2.47
N CYS A 116 -0.64 -6.87 2.13
CA CYS A 116 -0.10 -6.90 0.77
C CYS A 116 0.64 -8.20 0.41
N GLY A 117 0.92 -9.08 1.37
CA GLY A 117 1.64 -10.33 1.09
C GLY A 117 3.03 -10.13 0.45
N ILE A 118 3.66 -8.98 0.68
CA ILE A 118 4.92 -8.61 0.04
C ILE A 118 6.07 -9.35 0.71
N SER A 119 6.99 -9.87 -0.12
CA SER A 119 8.18 -10.53 0.37
C SER A 119 9.09 -9.55 1.13
N MET A 120 9.89 -10.07 2.05
CA MET A 120 10.86 -9.23 2.75
C MET A 120 11.85 -8.59 1.76
N THR A 121 12.29 -9.37 0.77
CA THR A 121 13.16 -8.91 -0.32
C THR A 121 12.52 -7.76 -1.09
N GLY A 122 11.26 -7.88 -1.48
CA GLY A 122 10.56 -6.84 -2.23
C GLY A 122 10.46 -5.51 -1.48
N ILE A 123 10.17 -5.54 -0.18
CA ILE A 123 10.17 -4.30 0.64
C ILE A 123 11.57 -3.67 0.69
N TRP A 124 12.62 -4.48 0.83
CA TRP A 124 13.99 -3.95 0.82
C TRP A 124 14.37 -3.36 -0.53
N ASN A 125 14.05 -4.03 -1.65
CA ASN A 125 14.27 -3.49 -3.00
C ASN A 125 13.58 -2.13 -3.16
N PHE A 126 12.32 -2.01 -2.72
CA PHE A 126 11.59 -0.75 -2.75
C PHE A 126 12.26 0.36 -1.94
N ILE A 127 12.76 0.03 -0.74
CA ILE A 127 13.50 0.97 0.12
C ILE A 127 14.80 1.40 -0.55
N GLU A 128 15.54 0.48 -1.17
CA GLU A 128 16.82 0.77 -1.83
C GLU A 128 16.66 1.66 -3.07
N SER A 129 15.51 1.59 -3.74
CA SER A 129 15.14 2.48 -4.85
C SER A 129 14.80 3.92 -4.42
N SER A 130 14.73 4.22 -3.13
CA SER A 130 14.53 5.59 -2.64
C SER A 130 15.75 6.49 -2.92
N TYR A 131 15.47 7.79 -3.09
CA TYR A 131 16.51 8.81 -3.23
C TYR A 131 17.29 8.93 -1.92
N GLU A 132 16.57 9.05 -0.80
CA GLU A 132 17.12 9.08 0.55
C GLU A 132 16.25 8.26 1.52
N ILE A 133 16.90 7.64 2.51
CA ILE A 133 16.25 6.93 3.62
C ILE A 133 16.37 7.83 4.83
N ARG A 134 15.27 8.26 5.45
CA ARG A 134 15.30 9.05 6.70
C ARG A 134 15.31 8.17 7.93
N GLU A 135 14.44 7.17 7.94
CA GLU A 135 14.30 6.26 9.07
C GLU A 135 13.83 4.88 8.59
N ILE A 136 14.42 3.80 9.08
CA ILE A 136 13.82 2.46 8.98
C ILE A 136 13.76 1.86 10.36
N LYS A 137 12.58 1.42 10.79
CA LYS A 137 12.37 0.59 11.98
C LYS A 137 12.23 -0.87 11.58
N VAL A 138 13.15 -1.73 12.01
CA VAL A 138 13.10 -3.18 11.77
C VAL A 138 12.66 -3.96 13.01
N LYS A 139 12.11 -5.16 12.79
CA LYS A 139 11.91 -6.17 13.83
C LYS A 139 13.10 -7.14 13.82
N ILE A 140 13.92 -7.15 14.87
CA ILE A 140 15.00 -8.13 15.00
C ILE A 140 14.50 -9.41 15.65
N ARG A 141 14.84 -10.54 15.02
CA ARG A 141 14.74 -11.87 15.62
C ARG A 141 16.15 -12.45 15.77
N SER A 142 16.49 -12.90 16.96
CA SER A 142 17.62 -13.81 17.22
C SER A 142 17.08 -15.01 17.97
N ASP A 143 17.41 -16.21 17.54
CA ASP A 143 17.11 -17.48 18.24
C ASP A 143 15.67 -17.57 18.82
N ASN A 144 14.67 -17.29 17.98
CA ASN A 144 13.24 -17.31 18.33
C ASN A 144 12.78 -16.31 19.42
N THR A 145 13.59 -15.32 19.78
CA THR A 145 13.20 -14.22 20.68
C THR A 145 13.15 -12.89 19.94
N ASP A 146 12.09 -12.10 20.18
CA ASP A 146 11.94 -10.75 19.65
C ASP A 146 12.88 -9.82 20.43
N MET A 147 14.00 -9.41 19.83
CA MET A 147 15.05 -8.64 20.54
C MET A 147 14.89 -7.11 20.49
N GLY A 148 13.89 -6.57 19.79
CA GLY A 148 13.58 -5.13 19.83
C GLY A 148 13.34 -4.45 18.46
N ASN A 149 13.55 -3.13 18.41
CA ASN A 149 13.37 -2.25 17.25
C ASN A 149 14.67 -1.53 16.89
N GLY A 150 14.94 -1.33 15.60
CA GLY A 150 16.24 -0.88 15.10
C GLY A 150 16.12 0.21 14.08
N GLN A 151 17.03 1.17 14.07
CA GLN A 151 16.94 2.37 13.24
C GLN A 151 18.00 2.38 12.12
N VAL A 152 17.59 2.70 10.88
CA VAL A 152 18.50 3.05 9.77
C VAL A 152 18.24 4.50 9.38
N LEU A 153 19.25 5.37 9.42
CA LEU A 153 19.06 6.81 9.26
C LEU A 153 19.47 7.39 7.90
N GLN A 154 20.26 6.69 7.07
CA GLN A 154 20.66 7.21 5.75
C GLN A 154 21.17 6.15 4.78
N LYS A 155 21.03 6.44 3.48
CA LYS A 155 21.62 5.68 2.37
C LYS A 155 23.15 5.73 2.50
N GLY A 156 23.77 4.59 2.81
CA GLY A 156 25.23 4.47 3.00
C GLY A 156 25.77 4.95 4.35
N LYS A 157 24.92 5.43 5.28
CA LYS A 157 25.30 5.72 6.67
C LYS A 157 24.20 5.25 7.62
N ILE A 158 24.43 4.09 8.21
CA ILE A 158 23.46 3.46 9.10
C ILE A 158 23.89 3.77 10.53
N ALA A 159 23.18 4.69 11.19
CA ALA A 159 23.25 4.78 12.64
C ALA A 159 22.40 3.65 13.23
N VAL A 160 22.94 2.43 13.23
CA VAL A 160 22.28 1.30 13.88
C VAL A 160 22.30 1.57 15.38
N SER A 161 21.15 1.91 15.95
CA SER A 161 20.95 1.82 17.40
C SER A 161 20.76 0.35 17.76
N TYR A 162 21.87 -0.37 18.05
CA TYR A 162 21.83 -1.67 18.75
C TYR A 162 23.12 -1.99 19.50
N ASP A 163 22.93 -2.72 20.61
CA ASP A 163 23.92 -3.46 21.37
C ASP A 163 24.65 -4.54 20.52
N ASN A 164 25.63 -4.15 19.71
CA ASN A 164 26.59 -5.02 19.01
C ASN A 164 26.12 -5.82 17.75
N ILE A 165 25.02 -5.47 17.07
CA ILE A 165 24.66 -6.12 15.78
C ILE A 165 25.14 -5.28 14.59
N PRO A 166 26.00 -5.83 13.71
CA PRO A 166 26.48 -5.12 12.53
C PRO A 166 25.38 -4.79 11.49
N PRO A 167 25.44 -3.65 10.79
CA PRO A 167 24.43 -3.24 9.81
C PRO A 167 24.17 -4.26 8.67
N GLU A 168 25.20 -4.99 8.25
CA GLU A 168 25.14 -6.05 7.24
C GLU A 168 24.29 -7.26 7.65
N ASN A 169 23.95 -7.37 8.94
CA ASN A 169 23.04 -8.39 9.46
C ASN A 169 21.59 -7.90 9.58
N VAL A 170 21.35 -6.63 9.26
CA VAL A 170 20.03 -5.99 9.34
C VAL A 170 19.44 -5.77 7.94
N ILE A 171 20.20 -5.13 7.04
CA ILE A 171 19.73 -4.82 5.68
C ILE A 171 19.43 -6.09 4.89
N GLY A 172 18.29 -6.12 4.20
CA GLY A 172 17.86 -7.24 3.37
C GLY A 172 17.45 -8.49 4.16
N LYS A 173 17.74 -8.56 5.47
CA LYS A 173 17.61 -9.77 6.30
C LYS A 173 16.53 -9.69 7.36
N GLN A 174 16.14 -8.47 7.77
CA GLN A 174 15.16 -8.27 8.84
C GLN A 174 13.84 -7.71 8.31
N ARG A 175 12.74 -8.04 9.01
CA ARG A 175 11.41 -7.54 8.65
C ARG A 175 11.29 -6.06 8.97
N VAL A 176 11.00 -5.25 7.96
CA VAL A 176 10.71 -3.82 8.13
C VAL A 176 9.34 -3.63 8.78
N LYS A 177 9.29 -2.84 9.87
CA LYS A 177 8.05 -2.40 10.54
C LYS A 177 7.59 -1.04 10.04
N ARG A 178 8.54 -0.11 9.86
CA ARG A 178 8.33 1.24 9.37
C ARG A 178 9.52 1.66 8.51
N ALA A 179 9.29 2.39 7.43
CA ALA A 179 10.31 3.09 6.67
C ALA A 179 9.78 4.48 6.28
N GLU A 180 10.60 5.50 6.50
CA GLU A 180 10.40 6.88 6.05
C GLU A 180 11.43 7.15 4.98
N LEU A 181 10.94 7.32 3.76
CA LEU A 181 11.71 7.38 2.53
C LEU A 181 11.45 8.72 1.84
N VAL A 182 12.45 9.17 1.10
CA VAL A 182 12.39 10.37 0.27
C VAL A 182 12.60 9.94 -1.16
N PHE A 183 11.73 10.40 -2.05
CA PHE A 183 11.84 10.22 -3.49
C PHE A 183 12.03 11.57 -4.17
N ASN A 184 12.62 11.55 -5.36
CA ASN A 184 12.83 12.73 -6.18
C ASN A 184 12.28 12.48 -7.59
N TYR A 185 11.07 12.99 -7.83
CA TYR A 185 10.40 12.96 -9.13
C TYR A 185 9.52 14.20 -9.22
N GLU A 186 9.81 15.06 -10.19
CA GLU A 186 9.18 16.39 -10.31
C GLU A 186 9.27 17.21 -9.00
N GLY A 187 10.30 16.97 -8.19
CA GLY A 187 10.46 17.52 -6.84
C GLY A 187 10.69 16.43 -5.78
N ILE A 188 11.05 16.88 -4.58
CA ILE A 188 11.29 16.00 -3.42
C ILE A 188 9.98 15.76 -2.69
N PHE A 189 9.70 14.50 -2.35
CA PHE A 189 8.49 14.14 -1.60
C PHE A 189 8.72 12.91 -0.70
N ASP A 190 7.89 12.80 0.33
CA ASP A 190 8.03 11.79 1.38
C ASP A 190 7.07 10.62 1.21
N ILE A 191 7.58 9.43 1.50
CA ILE A 191 6.83 8.18 1.54
C ILE A 191 7.04 7.51 2.89
N ILE A 192 5.93 7.05 3.49
CA ILE A 192 5.95 6.28 4.73
C ILE A 192 5.37 4.90 4.44
N TYR A 193 6.19 3.87 4.61
CA TYR A 193 5.72 2.50 4.69
C TYR A 193 5.61 2.10 6.16
N SER A 194 4.46 1.62 6.63
CA SER A 194 4.29 1.18 8.02
C SER A 194 3.19 0.14 8.13
N GLN A 195 3.45 -0.99 8.79
CA GLN A 195 2.43 -2.02 9.04
C GLN A 195 1.69 -2.49 7.75
N ASN A 196 2.40 -2.59 6.62
CA ASN A 196 1.86 -2.89 5.30
C ASN A 196 0.97 -1.80 4.67
N ILE A 197 0.98 -0.59 5.23
CA ILE A 197 0.35 0.59 4.66
C ILE A 197 1.43 1.42 3.98
N LEU A 198 1.18 1.86 2.74
CA LEU A 198 2.04 2.78 2.01
C LEU A 198 1.33 4.13 1.94
N SER A 199 1.85 5.11 2.67
CA SER A 199 1.38 6.49 2.62
C SER A 199 2.34 7.30 1.77
N ILE A 200 1.84 7.90 0.70
CA ILE A 200 2.61 8.77 -0.19
C ILE A 200 2.06 10.19 -0.03
N SER A 201 2.94 11.15 0.28
CA SER A 201 2.62 12.57 0.27
C SER A 201 3.20 13.20 -0.98
N GLY A 202 2.41 13.89 -1.79
CA GLY A 202 2.89 14.48 -3.04
C GLY A 202 1.77 14.85 -4.01
N THR A 203 2.15 15.27 -5.21
CA THR A 203 1.22 15.45 -6.33
C THR A 203 0.69 14.11 -6.85
N LYS A 204 -0.29 14.15 -7.75
CA LYS A 204 -0.84 12.93 -8.39
C LYS A 204 0.25 12.17 -9.16
N GLU A 205 1.14 12.91 -9.80
CA GLU A 205 2.26 12.42 -10.61
C GLU A 205 3.30 11.73 -9.71
N GLN A 206 3.64 12.34 -8.56
CA GLN A 206 4.51 11.76 -7.56
C GLN A 206 3.92 10.49 -6.93
N PHE A 207 2.61 10.51 -6.63
CA PHE A 207 1.89 9.35 -6.13
C PHE A 207 1.99 8.17 -7.10
N GLU A 208 1.68 8.41 -8.38
CA GLU A 208 1.72 7.37 -9.42
C GLU A 208 3.14 6.85 -9.64
N TYR A 209 4.14 7.74 -9.71
CA TYR A 209 5.55 7.33 -9.84
C TYR A 209 5.99 6.43 -8.68
N ALA A 210 5.74 6.84 -7.44
CA ALA A 210 6.05 6.06 -6.26
C ALA A 210 5.36 4.70 -6.25
N LEU A 211 4.09 4.66 -6.66
CA LEU A 211 3.32 3.43 -6.74
C LEU A 211 3.89 2.48 -7.79
N GLN A 212 4.34 2.98 -8.94
CA GLN A 212 4.96 2.15 -9.98
C GLN A 212 6.31 1.57 -9.53
N ILE A 213 7.13 2.34 -8.79
CA ILE A 213 8.35 1.79 -8.16
C ILE A 213 7.99 0.70 -7.17
N PHE A 214 6.96 0.91 -6.34
CA PHE A 214 6.51 -0.10 -5.39
C PHE A 214 6.05 -1.37 -6.10
N GLU A 215 5.28 -1.26 -7.18
CA GLU A 215 4.85 -2.39 -7.98
C GLU A 215 6.03 -3.14 -8.61
N LYS A 216 6.98 -2.42 -9.20
CA LYS A 216 8.18 -3.02 -9.79
C LYS A 216 9.03 -3.73 -8.74
N GLU A 217 9.41 -3.03 -7.67
CA GLU A 217 10.42 -3.52 -6.74
C GLU A 217 9.86 -4.44 -5.68
N ALA A 218 8.66 -4.14 -5.16
CA ALA A 218 8.06 -4.90 -4.08
C ALA A 218 7.24 -6.10 -4.58
N ILE A 219 6.66 -6.02 -5.78
CA ILE A 219 5.70 -7.03 -6.26
C ILE A 219 6.26 -7.86 -7.41
N TYR A 220 6.92 -7.23 -8.38
CA TYR A 220 7.44 -7.94 -9.54
C TYR A 220 8.82 -8.57 -9.27
N ASN A 221 9.74 -7.80 -8.68
CA ASN A 221 11.09 -8.27 -8.33
C ASN A 221 11.17 -8.99 -6.96
N GLY A 222 10.11 -8.89 -6.16
CA GLY A 222 10.05 -9.37 -4.76
C GLY A 222 9.51 -10.79 -4.63
#